data_AF-A0A520YNM5-F1
#
_entry.id   AF-A0A520YNM5-F1
#
_cell.length_a   1.000
_cell.length_b   1.000
_cell.length_c   1.000
_cell.angle_alpha   90.00
_cell.angle_beta   90.00
_cell.angle_gamma   90.00
#
_symmetry.space_group_name_H-M   'P 1'
#
loop_
_entity.id
_entity.type
_entity.pdbx_description
1 polymer ?
#
loop_
_entity_poly.entity_id
_entity_poly.type
_entity_poly.pdbx_seq_one_letter_code
_entity_poly.pdbx_strand_id
1 'polypeptide(L)'
;MNAPSENLSLRWISPDLDDSVSNARRAFEAYLADPEASNSAEKIAKSLSATQDAASIFADVDMLAAAGIAIEISAILESLQTGSCANARDCYQVVIGGFNQLLNYLALTRKLGSEEAAALLVVRSELRAVAGQPLNLADEYFDAKIPASWSLVSGKAAQKHDWQPLLEWLSVFDEKLQAIDANPDEHRAELRAALAHCNNLQLDKWIPANSNILGDCCLAFEALLCASQKNGQRVSAGLKYCLMRTQTELQDCVKALAAGDKPDNVETLGSMLEELLFFCAFYALSQGDKSLYQKFKRYDLDAALKTSTSGVLFHLGTPDVETVDLVLSGLCEDLQVLQGALRESVENDDAADAFAEHQQQAARLYYTARMAQHEELYPTFDVILQG
;
A
#
# COMPACT_ATOMS: atom_id res chain seq x y z
N MET A 1 -34.17 -18.66 20.20
CA MET A 1 -33.05 -18.38 19.28
C MET A 1 -33.04 -16.87 19.08
N ASN A 2 -32.18 -16.17 19.80
CA ASN A 2 -32.01 -14.73 19.63
C ASN A 2 -30.82 -14.55 18.70
N ALA A 3 -31.06 -14.01 17.49
CA ALA A 3 -29.97 -13.50 16.68
C ALA A 3 -29.28 -12.35 17.45
N PRO A 4 -27.95 -12.18 17.36
CA PRO A 4 -27.27 -11.12 18.06
C PRO A 4 -27.76 -9.77 17.51
N SER A 5 -28.40 -8.98 18.36
CA SER A 5 -28.93 -7.64 18.05
C SER A 5 -27.84 -6.60 17.79
N GLU A 6 -26.56 -6.95 18.00
CA GLU A 6 -25.41 -6.07 17.78
C GLU A 6 -25.11 -5.86 16.28
N ASN A 7 -25.50 -6.78 15.39
CA ASN A 7 -25.14 -6.70 13.96
C ASN A 7 -26.11 -5.88 13.08
N LEU A 8 -27.26 -5.48 13.62
CA LEU A 8 -28.20 -4.61 12.92
C LEU A 8 -27.73 -3.15 12.92
N SER A 9 -26.83 -2.77 13.84
CA SER A 9 -26.48 -1.37 14.08
C SER A 9 -25.52 -0.77 13.03
N LEU A 10 -24.68 -1.55 12.37
CA LEU A 10 -23.72 -0.99 11.39
C LEU A 10 -24.31 -0.85 9.99
N ARG A 11 -25.32 -1.67 9.64
CA ARG A 11 -25.91 -1.69 8.29
C ARG A 11 -26.69 -0.43 7.91
N TRP A 12 -27.35 0.21 8.88
CA TRP A 12 -28.15 1.44 8.72
C TRP A 12 -27.34 2.72 8.91
N ILE A 13 -26.25 2.69 9.69
CA ILE A 13 -25.35 3.84 9.89
C ILE A 13 -24.41 4.03 8.69
N SER A 14 -24.04 2.94 8.01
CA SER A 14 -23.06 2.96 6.94
C SER A 14 -23.42 3.80 5.70
N PRO A 15 -24.67 3.90 5.21
CA PRO A 15 -25.01 4.78 4.08
C PRO A 15 -24.76 6.27 4.37
N ASP A 16 -25.10 6.74 5.58
CA ASP A 16 -24.86 8.13 5.98
C ASP A 16 -23.36 8.41 6.11
N LEU A 17 -22.58 7.41 6.56
CA LEU A 17 -21.12 7.48 6.60
C LEU A 17 -20.51 7.52 5.19
N ASP A 18 -20.99 6.69 4.26
CA ASP A 18 -20.56 6.69 2.86
C ASP A 18 -20.80 8.06 2.22
N ASP A 19 -21.97 8.66 2.47
CA ASP A 19 -22.33 9.99 1.98
C ASP A 19 -21.43 11.07 2.57
N SER A 20 -21.10 11.00 3.86
CA SER A 20 -20.19 11.93 4.53
C SER A 20 -18.79 11.91 3.91
N VAL A 21 -18.22 10.71 3.72
CA VAL A 21 -16.91 10.53 3.07
C VAL A 21 -16.96 10.95 1.59
N SER A 22 -18.03 10.59 0.87
CA SER A 22 -18.25 10.97 -0.52
C SER A 22 -18.33 12.48 -0.71
N ASN A 23 -18.99 13.18 0.22
CA ASN A 23 -19.08 14.64 0.20
C ASN A 23 -17.71 15.29 0.42
N ALA A 24 -16.91 14.78 1.36
CA ALA A 24 -15.54 15.23 1.57
C ALA A 24 -14.66 15.00 0.33
N ARG A 25 -14.74 13.81 -0.28
CA ARG A 25 -14.03 13.47 -1.52
C ARG A 25 -14.39 14.41 -2.68
N ARG A 26 -15.68 14.62 -2.93
CA ARG A 26 -16.17 15.52 -4.01
C ARG A 26 -15.73 16.97 -3.80
N ALA A 27 -15.70 17.45 -2.55
CA ALA A 27 -15.18 18.78 -2.24
C ALA A 27 -13.68 18.90 -2.58
N PHE A 28 -12.90 17.84 -2.31
CA PHE A 28 -11.49 17.78 -2.68
C PHE A 28 -11.28 17.70 -4.20
N GLU A 29 -12.05 16.86 -4.90
CA GLU A 29 -12.02 16.77 -6.38
C GLU A 29 -12.32 18.12 -7.03
N ALA A 30 -13.28 18.88 -6.48
CA ALA A 30 -13.58 20.23 -6.94
C ALA A 30 -12.40 21.21 -6.77
N TYR A 31 -11.59 21.02 -5.72
CA TYR A 31 -10.33 21.74 -5.53
C TYR A 31 -9.28 21.33 -6.57
N LEU A 32 -9.11 20.03 -6.82
CA LEU A 32 -8.15 19.51 -7.81
C LEU A 32 -8.45 19.95 -9.25
N ALA A 33 -9.73 20.19 -9.58
CA ALA A 33 -10.12 20.64 -10.91
C ALA A 33 -9.50 22.00 -11.30
N ASP A 34 -9.26 22.88 -10.32
CA ASP A 34 -8.55 24.15 -10.53
C ASP A 34 -7.96 24.65 -9.20
N PRO A 35 -6.72 24.24 -8.85
CA PRO A 35 -6.06 24.63 -7.60
C PRO A 35 -5.64 26.10 -7.57
N GLU A 36 -5.48 26.75 -8.73
CA GLU A 36 -5.03 28.13 -8.86
C GLU A 36 -6.20 29.14 -8.90
N ALA A 37 -7.43 28.66 -9.04
CA ALA A 37 -8.64 29.49 -8.97
C ALA A 37 -8.73 30.29 -7.67
N SER A 38 -9.30 31.48 -7.75
CA SER A 38 -9.54 32.36 -6.59
C SER A 38 -10.40 31.74 -5.48
N ASN A 39 -11.16 30.67 -5.77
CA ASN A 39 -11.97 29.93 -4.79
C ASN A 39 -11.33 28.61 -4.32
N SER A 40 -10.07 28.32 -4.67
CA SER A 40 -9.40 27.09 -4.28
C SER A 40 -9.28 26.94 -2.76
N ALA A 41 -8.97 28.04 -2.06
CA ALA A 41 -8.92 28.10 -0.59
C ALA A 41 -10.27 27.76 0.08
N GLU A 42 -11.39 28.14 -0.53
CA GLU A 42 -12.73 27.81 -0.02
C GLU A 42 -13.04 26.32 -0.24
N LYS A 43 -12.68 25.78 -1.40
CA LYS A 43 -12.92 24.37 -1.75
C LYS A 43 -12.13 23.42 -0.85
N ILE A 44 -10.86 23.71 -0.61
CA ILE A 44 -10.04 22.91 0.31
C ILE A 44 -10.54 23.02 1.76
N ALA A 45 -10.98 24.20 2.20
CA ALA A 45 -11.58 24.39 3.52
C ALA A 45 -12.86 23.57 3.69
N LYS A 46 -13.71 23.50 2.64
CA LYS A 46 -14.92 22.66 2.64
C LYS A 46 -14.57 21.18 2.75
N SER A 47 -13.57 20.71 2.00
CA SER A 47 -13.09 19.33 2.09
C SER A 47 -12.55 19.01 3.49
N LEU A 48 -11.77 19.91 4.07
CA LEU A 48 -11.23 19.74 5.42
C LEU A 48 -12.35 19.63 6.46
N SER A 49 -13.30 20.58 6.46
CA SER A 49 -14.44 20.57 7.38
C SER A 49 -15.25 19.28 7.25
N ALA A 50 -15.59 18.87 6.02
CA ALA A 50 -16.35 17.63 5.79
C ALA A 50 -15.59 16.38 6.25
N THR A 51 -14.26 16.36 6.13
CA THR A 51 -13.42 15.25 6.60
C THR A 51 -13.38 15.20 8.13
N GLN A 52 -13.27 16.35 8.78
CA GLN A 52 -13.32 16.46 10.25
C GLN A 52 -14.69 16.04 10.81
N ASP A 53 -15.77 16.44 10.13
CA ASP A 53 -17.13 16.01 10.46
C ASP A 53 -17.26 14.48 10.32
N ALA A 54 -16.78 13.90 9.21
CA ALA A 54 -16.76 12.44 9.03
C ALA A 54 -15.97 11.73 10.14
N ALA A 55 -14.80 12.25 10.53
CA ALA A 55 -14.00 11.73 11.64
C ALA A 55 -14.78 11.72 12.96
N SER A 56 -15.52 12.80 13.26
CA SER A 56 -16.36 12.88 14.46
C SER A 56 -17.48 11.83 14.43
N ILE A 57 -18.17 11.68 13.28
CA ILE A 57 -19.25 10.70 13.16
C ILE A 57 -18.70 9.27 13.34
N PHE A 58 -17.53 8.94 12.78
CA PHE A 58 -16.89 7.64 12.99
C PHE A 58 -16.57 7.39 14.47
N ALA A 59 -16.04 8.39 15.17
CA ALA A 59 -15.73 8.27 16.59
C ALA A 59 -17.00 8.05 17.42
N ASP A 60 -18.09 8.74 17.10
CA ASP A 60 -19.38 8.63 17.81
C ASP A 60 -20.02 7.24 17.68
N VAL A 61 -19.70 6.51 16.59
CA VAL A 61 -20.19 5.15 16.33
C VAL A 61 -19.15 4.05 16.59
N ASP A 62 -18.06 4.40 17.29
CA ASP A 62 -16.97 3.50 17.68
C ASP A 62 -16.24 2.82 16.51
N MET A 63 -16.19 3.50 15.36
CA MET A 63 -15.40 3.10 14.20
C MET A 63 -14.01 3.76 14.21
N LEU A 64 -13.19 3.37 15.19
CA LEU A 64 -11.93 4.05 15.51
C LEU A 64 -10.90 3.95 14.39
N ALA A 65 -10.87 2.85 13.62
CA ALA A 65 -9.93 2.71 12.51
C ALA A 65 -10.28 3.67 11.35
N ALA A 66 -11.56 3.77 11.01
CA ALA A 66 -12.07 4.72 10.03
C ALA A 66 -11.85 6.18 10.48
N ALA A 67 -12.13 6.49 11.75
CA ALA A 67 -11.87 7.79 12.34
C ALA A 67 -10.38 8.16 12.25
N GLY A 68 -9.49 7.21 12.54
CA GLY A 68 -8.05 7.37 12.42
C GLY A 68 -7.62 7.77 11.00
N ILE A 69 -8.13 7.10 9.97
CA ILE A 69 -7.84 7.46 8.55
C ILE A 69 -8.32 8.88 8.24
N ALA A 70 -9.55 9.24 8.64
CA ALA A 70 -10.09 10.57 8.40
C ALA A 70 -9.24 11.66 9.07
N ILE A 71 -8.74 11.41 10.29
CA ILE A 71 -7.82 12.33 10.99
C ILE A 71 -6.50 12.52 10.22
N GLU A 72 -5.89 11.44 9.70
CA GLU A 72 -4.66 11.57 8.91
C GLU A 72 -4.92 12.34 7.59
N ILE A 73 -6.07 12.13 6.95
CA ILE A 73 -6.47 12.89 5.76
C ILE A 73 -6.65 14.38 6.11
N SER A 74 -7.31 14.71 7.22
CA SER A 74 -7.47 16.08 7.70
C SER A 74 -6.12 16.79 7.90
N ALA A 75 -5.14 16.11 8.50
CA ALA A 75 -3.81 16.69 8.70
C ALA A 75 -3.10 17.04 7.37
N ILE A 76 -3.27 16.21 6.34
CA ILE A 76 -2.73 16.49 5.00
C ILE A 76 -3.48 17.64 4.34
N LEU A 77 -4.82 17.69 4.47
CA LEU A 77 -5.63 18.80 3.95
C LEU A 77 -5.28 20.14 4.61
N GLU A 78 -5.01 20.16 5.92
CA GLU A 78 -4.50 21.34 6.63
C GLU A 78 -3.13 21.78 6.09
N SER A 79 -2.25 20.81 5.82
CA SER A 79 -0.92 21.09 5.26
C SER A 79 -1.02 21.68 3.85
N LEU A 80 -1.94 21.16 3.03
CA LEU A 80 -2.23 21.68 1.69
C LEU A 80 -2.84 23.08 1.75
N GLN A 81 -3.78 23.32 2.68
CA GLN A 81 -4.41 24.63 2.88
C GLN A 81 -3.41 25.70 3.32
N THR A 82 -2.43 25.32 4.16
CA THR A 82 -1.39 26.23 4.66
C THR A 82 -0.18 26.35 3.73
N GLY A 83 -0.10 25.53 2.67
CA GLY A 83 1.03 25.47 1.76
C GLY A 83 2.31 24.92 2.41
N SER A 84 2.19 24.13 3.48
CA SER A 84 3.31 23.55 4.24
C SER A 84 3.72 22.16 3.77
N CYS A 85 3.00 21.59 2.79
CA CYS A 85 3.35 20.30 2.17
C CYS A 85 4.71 20.34 1.48
N ALA A 86 5.55 19.33 1.77
CA ALA A 86 6.81 19.13 1.06
C ALA A 86 6.60 18.79 -0.43
N ASN A 87 5.58 17.97 -0.75
CA ASN A 87 5.19 17.64 -2.11
C ASN A 87 3.65 17.61 -2.25
N ALA A 88 3.08 18.69 -2.79
CA ALA A 88 1.63 18.80 -2.97
C ALA A 88 1.05 17.72 -3.88
N ARG A 89 1.80 17.24 -4.89
CA ARG A 89 1.33 16.22 -5.82
C ARG A 89 1.09 14.89 -5.11
N ASP A 90 2.02 14.48 -4.26
CA ASP A 90 1.90 13.24 -3.49
C ASP A 90 0.74 13.36 -2.48
N CYS A 91 0.59 14.52 -1.85
CA CYS A 91 -0.56 14.82 -0.99
C CYS A 91 -1.89 14.66 -1.74
N TYR A 92 -2.00 15.16 -2.99
CA TYR A 92 -3.23 15.00 -3.78
C TYR A 92 -3.57 13.53 -4.03
N GLN A 93 -2.58 12.74 -4.45
CA GLN A 93 -2.77 11.32 -4.73
C GLN A 93 -3.18 10.53 -3.49
N VAL A 94 -2.52 10.81 -2.37
CA VAL A 94 -2.75 10.09 -1.12
C VAL A 94 -4.08 10.48 -0.46
N VAL A 95 -4.53 11.74 -0.57
CA VAL A 95 -5.85 12.16 -0.09
C VAL A 95 -6.97 11.48 -0.87
N ILE A 96 -6.92 11.51 -2.21
CA ILE A 96 -7.92 10.80 -3.06
C ILE A 96 -7.90 9.30 -2.76
N GLY A 97 -6.70 8.71 -2.73
CA GLY A 97 -6.53 7.30 -2.40
C GLY A 97 -7.10 6.96 -1.02
N GLY A 98 -6.85 7.81 -0.01
CA GLY A 98 -7.36 7.66 1.35
C GLY A 98 -8.89 7.65 1.41
N PHE A 99 -9.56 8.60 0.75
CA PHE A 99 -11.02 8.61 0.66
C PHE A 99 -11.58 7.35 -0.01
N ASN A 100 -10.95 6.92 -1.11
CA ASN A 100 -11.36 5.71 -1.83
C ASN A 100 -11.20 4.45 -0.97
N GLN A 101 -10.07 4.31 -0.26
CA GLN A 101 -9.87 3.18 0.64
C GLN A 101 -10.82 3.21 1.84
N LEU A 102 -11.17 4.40 2.33
CA LEU A 102 -12.15 4.54 3.40
C LEU A 102 -13.53 4.05 2.96
N LEU A 103 -14.00 4.44 1.77
CA LEU A 103 -15.25 3.93 1.18
C LEU A 103 -15.22 2.40 0.98
N ASN A 104 -14.12 1.87 0.44
CA ASN A 104 -13.92 0.43 0.29
C ASN A 104 -13.98 -0.30 1.64
N TYR A 105 -13.38 0.30 2.67
CA TYR A 105 -13.38 -0.24 4.03
C TYR A 105 -14.77 -0.23 4.67
N LEU A 106 -15.58 0.80 4.45
CA LEU A 106 -16.98 0.83 4.92
C LEU A 106 -17.81 -0.29 4.27
N ALA A 107 -17.61 -0.53 2.97
CA ALA A 107 -18.26 -1.64 2.28
C ALA A 107 -17.82 -3.01 2.85
N LEU A 108 -16.54 -3.20 3.17
CA LEU A 108 -16.04 -4.41 3.84
C LEU A 108 -16.63 -4.57 5.24
N THR A 109 -16.57 -3.52 6.04
CA THR A 109 -17.09 -3.50 7.42
C THR A 109 -18.57 -3.88 7.45
N ARG A 110 -19.36 -3.41 6.48
CA ARG A 110 -20.77 -3.79 6.33
C ARG A 110 -20.97 -5.28 6.01
N LYS A 111 -20.07 -5.87 5.21
CA LYS A 111 -20.11 -7.30 4.86
C LYS A 111 -19.73 -8.16 6.08
N LEU A 112 -18.69 -7.77 6.82
CA LEU A 112 -18.18 -8.50 7.98
C LEU A 112 -19.04 -8.32 9.24
N GLY A 113 -19.67 -7.15 9.39
CA GLY A 113 -20.39 -6.76 10.60
C GLY A 113 -19.49 -6.28 11.74
N SER A 114 -18.19 -6.08 11.50
CA SER A 114 -17.20 -5.59 12.47
C SER A 114 -16.05 -4.88 11.77
N GLU A 115 -15.35 -4.00 12.49
CA GLU A 115 -14.12 -3.36 12.01
C GLU A 115 -12.97 -4.37 11.87
N GLU A 116 -12.15 -4.18 10.83
CA GLU A 116 -10.89 -4.90 10.63
C GLU A 116 -9.76 -3.90 10.49
N ALA A 117 -9.40 -3.25 11.61
CA ALA A 117 -8.44 -2.15 11.65
C ALA A 117 -7.08 -2.48 11.01
N ALA A 118 -6.61 -3.72 11.16
CA ALA A 118 -5.37 -4.19 10.57
C ALA A 118 -5.37 -4.11 9.02
N ALA A 119 -6.54 -4.16 8.37
CA ALA A 119 -6.67 -4.01 6.93
C ALA A 119 -6.34 -2.60 6.42
N LEU A 120 -6.41 -1.58 7.28
CA LEU A 120 -6.14 -0.18 6.96
C LEU A 120 -4.73 0.29 7.33
N LEU A 121 -3.92 -0.55 7.97
CA LEU A 121 -2.60 -0.14 8.46
C LEU A 121 -1.68 0.41 7.36
N VAL A 122 -1.68 -0.21 6.17
CA VAL A 122 -0.86 0.28 5.05
C VAL A 122 -1.36 1.63 4.56
N VAL A 123 -2.67 1.78 4.37
CA VAL A 123 -3.28 3.07 3.99
C VAL A 123 -2.89 4.17 4.97
N ARG A 124 -3.03 3.90 6.28
CA ARG A 124 -2.63 4.84 7.33
C ARG A 124 -1.14 5.16 7.27
N SER A 125 -0.30 4.15 7.05
CA SER A 125 1.15 4.30 6.95
C SER A 125 1.55 5.19 5.77
N GLU A 126 0.89 5.02 4.61
CA GLU A 126 1.13 5.86 3.44
C GLU A 126 0.66 7.31 3.64
N LEU A 127 -0.49 7.52 4.31
CA LEU A 127 -0.97 8.86 4.70
C LEU A 127 0.06 9.57 5.59
N ARG A 128 0.52 8.88 6.65
CA ARG A 128 1.51 9.42 7.59
C ARG A 128 2.85 9.71 6.93
N ALA A 129 3.29 8.83 6.04
CA ALA A 129 4.54 8.99 5.30
C ALA A 129 4.58 10.27 4.44
N VAL A 130 3.49 10.58 3.74
CA VAL A 130 3.39 11.83 2.96
C VAL A 130 3.32 13.07 3.85
N ALA A 131 2.75 12.94 5.05
CA ALA A 131 2.80 13.97 6.08
C ALA A 131 4.18 14.07 6.79
N GLY A 132 5.16 13.24 6.42
CA GLY A 132 6.49 13.19 7.04
C GLY A 132 6.50 12.61 8.45
N GLN A 133 5.42 11.95 8.86
CA GLN A 133 5.26 11.41 10.21
C GLN A 133 5.70 9.94 10.28
N PRO A 134 6.25 9.49 11.43
CA PRO A 134 6.59 8.08 11.64
C PRO A 134 5.34 7.21 11.56
N LEU A 135 5.51 5.97 11.12
CA LEU A 135 4.41 5.00 11.07
C LEU A 135 3.90 4.71 12.49
N ASN A 136 2.60 4.50 12.61
CA ASN A 136 1.98 4.13 13.87
C ASN A 136 1.45 2.69 13.76
N LEU A 137 2.32 1.75 14.12
CA LEU A 137 2.05 0.32 14.13
C LEU A 137 1.74 -0.08 15.57
N ALA A 138 0.50 0.16 16.01
CA ALA A 138 0.12 -0.24 17.36
C ALA A 138 0.18 -1.77 17.50
N ASP A 139 0.74 -2.25 18.63
CA ASP A 139 0.94 -3.68 18.93
C ASP A 139 -0.34 -4.50 18.80
N GLU A 140 -1.50 -3.87 19.01
CA GLU A 140 -2.82 -4.50 18.83
C GLU A 140 -3.12 -4.94 17.40
N TYR A 141 -2.44 -4.37 16.40
CA TYR A 141 -2.61 -4.69 14.98
C TYR A 141 -1.39 -5.35 14.33
N PHE A 142 -0.18 -4.99 14.79
CA PHE A 142 1.07 -5.58 14.30
C PHE A 142 2.05 -5.76 15.44
N ASP A 143 2.53 -6.99 15.65
CA ASP A 143 3.45 -7.34 16.74
C ASP A 143 4.49 -8.35 16.24
N ALA A 144 5.60 -7.83 15.72
CA ALA A 144 6.72 -8.66 15.29
C ALA A 144 7.60 -9.02 16.50
N LYS A 145 8.02 -10.29 16.60
CA LYS A 145 8.88 -10.75 17.71
C LYS A 145 10.30 -10.24 17.53
N ILE A 146 10.58 -9.03 18.01
CA ILE A 146 11.92 -8.41 18.02
C ILE A 146 12.59 -8.70 19.37
N PRO A 147 13.68 -9.48 19.43
CA PRO A 147 14.35 -9.79 20.68
C PRO A 147 14.98 -8.55 21.33
N ALA A 148 14.65 -8.29 22.60
CA ALA A 148 15.20 -7.16 23.37
C ALA A 148 16.72 -7.22 23.60
N SER A 149 17.37 -8.36 23.33
CA SER A 149 18.80 -8.59 23.57
C SER A 149 19.69 -8.28 22.36
N TRP A 150 19.19 -7.56 21.35
CA TRP A 150 19.93 -7.35 20.11
C TRP A 150 20.97 -6.23 20.19
N SER A 151 22.19 -6.59 19.79
CA SER A 151 23.26 -5.66 19.50
C SER A 151 23.14 -5.18 18.06
N LEU A 152 23.45 -3.89 17.81
CA LEU A 152 23.52 -3.34 16.45
C LEU A 152 24.42 -4.17 15.52
N VAL A 153 25.55 -4.65 16.06
CA VAL A 153 26.48 -5.57 15.40
C VAL A 153 27.01 -6.54 16.45
N SER A 154 27.16 -7.82 16.10
CA SER A 154 27.68 -8.82 17.04
C SER A 154 29.15 -8.56 17.42
N GLY A 155 29.38 -8.01 18.61
CA GLY A 155 30.67 -7.93 19.32
C GLY A 155 31.94 -7.85 18.46
N LYS A 156 32.72 -8.93 18.40
CA LYS A 156 34.05 -8.98 17.75
C LYS A 156 34.06 -8.67 16.25
N ALA A 157 32.90 -8.71 15.57
CA ALA A 157 32.79 -8.38 14.16
C ALA A 157 32.88 -6.86 13.91
N ALA A 158 32.36 -6.03 14.82
CA ALA A 158 32.28 -4.58 14.61
C ALA A 158 33.64 -3.88 14.61
N GLN A 159 34.60 -4.40 15.39
CA GLN A 159 35.92 -3.79 15.61
C GLN A 159 36.96 -4.11 14.53
N LYS A 160 36.66 -5.03 13.62
CA LYS A 160 37.59 -5.48 12.56
C LYS A 160 37.04 -5.34 11.15
N HIS A 161 35.80 -4.86 11.02
CA HIS A 161 35.14 -4.74 9.73
C HIS A 161 35.57 -3.44 9.03
N ASP A 162 35.85 -3.51 7.73
CA ASP A 162 35.91 -2.32 6.90
C ASP A 162 34.47 -1.88 6.59
N TRP A 163 34.05 -0.72 7.09
CA TRP A 163 32.71 -0.20 6.92
C TRP A 163 32.54 0.65 5.66
N GLN A 164 33.65 1.00 4.99
CA GLN A 164 33.67 1.92 3.87
C GLN A 164 32.77 1.46 2.71
N PRO A 165 32.75 0.16 2.30
CA PRO A 165 31.91 -0.26 1.18
C PRO A 165 30.41 -0.23 1.50
N LEU A 166 30.03 -0.42 2.77
CA LEU A 166 28.64 -0.27 3.20
C LEU A 166 28.21 1.20 3.18
N LEU A 167 29.09 2.13 3.59
CA LEU A 167 28.82 3.57 3.52
C LEU A 167 28.61 4.03 2.08
N GLU A 168 29.48 3.61 1.16
CA GLU A 168 29.37 3.91 -0.27
C GLU A 168 28.09 3.30 -0.87
N TRP A 169 27.74 2.09 -0.45
CA TRP A 169 26.50 1.46 -0.87
C TRP A 169 25.26 2.22 -0.39
N LEU A 170 25.23 2.63 0.89
CA LEU A 170 24.11 3.38 1.48
C LEU A 170 23.93 4.75 0.82
N SER A 171 25.01 5.43 0.45
CA SER A 171 24.91 6.72 -0.27
C SER A 171 24.32 6.55 -1.67
N VAL A 172 24.78 5.55 -2.43
CA VAL A 172 24.24 5.29 -3.78
C VAL A 172 22.80 4.78 -3.70
N PHE A 173 22.44 4.07 -2.63
CA PHE A 173 21.07 3.59 -2.43
C PHE A 173 20.07 4.74 -2.24
N ASP A 174 20.42 5.79 -1.50
CA ASP A 174 19.59 7.00 -1.35
C ASP A 174 19.34 7.68 -2.70
N GLU A 175 20.41 7.92 -3.48
CA GLU A 175 20.30 8.48 -4.83
C GLU A 175 19.35 7.65 -5.72
N LYS A 176 19.45 6.32 -5.63
CA LYS A 176 18.58 5.41 -6.38
C LYS A 176 17.13 5.45 -5.93
N LEU A 177 16.85 5.53 -4.62
CA LEU A 177 15.48 5.67 -4.11
C LEU A 177 14.83 7.00 -4.51
N GLN A 178 15.61 8.08 -4.53
CA GLN A 178 15.12 9.38 -4.99
C GLN A 178 14.80 9.37 -6.48
N ALA A 179 15.63 8.70 -7.29
CA ALA A 179 15.43 8.58 -8.74
C ALA A 179 14.13 7.86 -9.14
N ILE A 180 13.62 6.93 -8.32
CA ILE A 180 12.39 6.16 -8.60
C ILE A 180 11.17 7.06 -8.89
N ASP A 181 11.04 8.19 -8.19
CA ASP A 181 9.89 9.10 -8.36
C ASP A 181 10.24 10.39 -9.11
N ALA A 182 11.50 10.56 -9.51
CA ALA A 182 11.93 11.72 -10.28
C ALA A 182 11.22 11.78 -11.64
N ASN A 183 11.01 10.62 -12.27
CA ASN A 183 10.33 10.50 -13.54
C ASN A 183 9.38 9.29 -13.59
N PRO A 184 8.05 9.50 -13.71
CA PRO A 184 7.08 8.41 -13.79
C PRO A 184 7.32 7.42 -14.93
N ASP A 185 7.86 7.88 -16.07
CA ASP A 185 8.12 7.03 -17.23
C ASP A 185 9.30 6.07 -17.01
N GLU A 186 10.26 6.48 -16.18
CA GLU A 186 11.48 5.73 -15.88
C GLU A 186 11.39 4.94 -14.56
N HIS A 187 10.31 5.10 -13.79
CA HIS A 187 10.09 4.46 -12.49
C HIS A 187 10.47 2.97 -12.48
N ARG A 188 10.06 2.23 -13.52
CA ARG A 188 10.36 0.78 -13.65
C ARG A 188 11.85 0.50 -13.88
N ALA A 189 12.52 1.34 -14.65
CA ALA A 189 13.95 1.20 -14.92
C ALA A 189 14.76 1.54 -13.67
N GLU A 190 14.40 2.61 -12.96
CA GLU A 190 15.05 3.02 -11.72
C GLU A 190 14.83 2.03 -10.58
N LEU A 191 13.63 1.44 -10.45
CA LEU A 191 13.37 0.37 -9.49
C LEU A 191 14.28 -0.85 -9.74
N ARG A 192 14.47 -1.23 -11.02
CA ARG A 192 15.39 -2.32 -11.38
C ARG A 192 16.84 -1.95 -11.10
N ALA A 193 17.23 -0.69 -11.31
CA ALA A 193 18.56 -0.22 -11.00
C ALA A 193 18.83 -0.25 -9.48
N ALA A 194 17.87 0.16 -8.65
CA ALA A 194 17.94 0.07 -7.20
C ALA A 194 18.08 -1.39 -6.73
N LEU A 195 17.28 -2.31 -7.28
CA LEU A 195 17.38 -3.73 -6.97
C LEU A 195 18.71 -4.36 -7.42
N ALA A 196 19.21 -3.98 -8.60
CA ALA A 196 20.53 -4.41 -9.07
C ALA A 196 21.64 -3.92 -8.12
N HIS A 197 21.51 -2.70 -7.60
CA HIS A 197 22.42 -2.15 -6.60
C HIS A 197 22.37 -2.94 -5.28
N CYS A 198 21.19 -3.37 -4.82
CA CYS A 198 21.08 -4.27 -3.65
C CYS A 198 21.79 -5.61 -3.87
N ASN A 199 21.61 -6.22 -5.05
CA ASN A 199 22.24 -7.51 -5.38
C ASN A 199 23.77 -7.44 -5.45
N ASN A 200 24.33 -6.27 -5.80
CA ASN A 200 25.77 -6.09 -5.94
C ASN A 200 26.53 -6.23 -4.62
N LEU A 201 25.92 -5.87 -3.49
CA LEU A 201 26.62 -5.88 -2.20
C LEU A 201 26.86 -7.29 -1.64
N GLN A 202 26.27 -8.35 -2.22
CA GLN A 202 26.33 -9.72 -1.67
C GLN A 202 26.16 -9.72 -0.15
N LEU A 203 25.07 -9.10 0.33
CA LEU A 203 24.78 -8.81 1.74
C LEU A 203 25.02 -10.02 2.66
N ASP A 204 24.70 -11.22 2.17
CA ASP A 204 24.93 -12.51 2.86
C ASP A 204 26.39 -12.78 3.25
N LYS A 205 27.36 -12.17 2.54
CA LYS A 205 28.80 -12.31 2.82
C LYS A 205 29.32 -11.28 3.82
N TRP A 206 28.65 -10.13 3.92
CA TRP A 206 29.08 -9.00 4.76
C TRP A 206 28.52 -9.12 6.17
N ILE A 207 27.29 -9.60 6.30
CA ILE A 207 26.63 -9.73 7.59
C ILE A 207 25.98 -11.11 7.61
N PRO A 208 26.38 -12.02 8.53
CA PRO A 208 25.72 -13.31 8.66
C PRO A 208 24.23 -13.06 8.85
N ALA A 209 23.42 -13.54 7.89
CA ALA A 209 21.99 -13.35 7.90
C ALA A 209 21.43 -13.75 9.26
N ASN A 210 20.54 -12.90 9.79
CA ASN A 210 19.83 -13.13 11.04
C ASN A 210 20.66 -13.08 12.34
N SER A 211 21.69 -12.22 12.41
CA SER A 211 22.52 -12.08 13.62
C SER A 211 22.44 -10.72 14.32
N ASN A 212 22.02 -9.65 13.63
CA ASN A 212 21.99 -8.29 14.18
C ASN A 212 21.06 -7.35 13.38
N ILE A 213 20.57 -6.30 14.05
CA ILE A 213 19.61 -5.32 13.50
C ILE A 213 20.08 -4.74 12.16
N LEU A 214 21.37 -4.40 12.05
CA LEU A 214 21.92 -3.74 10.87
C LEU A 214 21.81 -4.63 9.62
N GLY A 215 22.20 -5.90 9.72
CA GLY A 215 22.06 -6.85 8.63
C GLY A 215 20.60 -7.09 8.24
N ASP A 216 19.72 -7.07 9.22
CA ASP A 216 18.30 -7.35 9.00
C ASP A 216 17.61 -6.21 8.26
N CYS A 217 17.94 -4.96 8.58
CA CYS A 217 17.49 -3.80 7.83
C CYS A 217 17.97 -3.86 6.37
N CYS A 218 19.26 -4.17 6.14
CA CYS A 218 19.79 -4.26 4.78
C CYS A 218 19.17 -5.42 3.98
N LEU A 219 18.94 -6.58 4.61
CA LEU A 219 18.24 -7.70 3.99
C LEU A 219 16.77 -7.35 3.68
N ALA A 220 16.13 -6.55 4.53
CA ALA A 220 14.77 -6.06 4.31
C ALA A 220 14.72 -5.12 3.10
N PHE A 221 15.70 -4.26 2.87
CA PHE A 221 15.73 -3.38 1.69
C PHE A 221 15.64 -4.17 0.38
N GLU A 222 16.49 -5.19 0.23
CA GLU A 222 16.48 -6.06 -0.96
C GLU A 222 15.15 -6.82 -1.10
N ALA A 223 14.67 -7.41 0.00
CA ALA A 223 13.44 -8.19 0.01
C ALA A 223 12.21 -7.34 -0.37
N LEU A 224 12.13 -6.13 0.15
CA LEU A 224 11.03 -5.19 -0.08
C LEU A 224 11.05 -4.66 -1.51
N LEU A 225 12.22 -4.27 -2.06
CA LEU A 225 12.32 -3.85 -3.46
C LEU A 225 11.96 -5.00 -4.43
N CYS A 226 12.36 -6.23 -4.10
CA CYS A 226 11.95 -7.42 -4.87
C CYS A 226 10.43 -7.62 -4.82
N ALA A 227 9.82 -7.47 -3.63
CA ALA A 227 8.38 -7.56 -3.46
C ALA A 227 7.63 -6.44 -4.22
N SER A 228 8.15 -5.20 -4.22
CA SER A 228 7.59 -4.08 -4.98
C SER A 228 7.66 -4.30 -6.49
N GLN A 229 8.73 -4.95 -6.98
CA GLN A 229 8.84 -5.32 -8.39
C GLN A 229 7.75 -6.33 -8.81
N LYS A 230 7.40 -7.27 -7.93
CA LYS A 230 6.29 -8.21 -8.14
C LYS A 230 4.93 -7.52 -7.98
N ASN A 231 4.82 -6.53 -7.10
CA ASN A 231 3.58 -5.79 -6.82
C ASN A 231 3.28 -4.67 -7.83
N GLY A 232 3.08 -5.01 -9.09
CA GLY A 232 2.75 -4.01 -10.11
C GLY A 232 3.88 -3.01 -10.41
N GLN A 233 5.11 -3.29 -9.96
CA GLN A 233 6.31 -2.48 -10.15
C GLN A 233 6.19 -1.07 -9.55
N ARG A 234 5.62 -0.98 -8.34
CA ARG A 234 5.46 0.28 -7.61
C ARG A 234 5.96 0.15 -6.18
N VAL A 235 6.72 1.16 -5.74
CA VAL A 235 7.08 1.37 -4.34
C VAL A 235 6.03 2.28 -3.72
N SER A 236 5.30 1.81 -2.71
CA SER A 236 4.32 2.64 -2.00
C SER A 236 5.01 3.80 -1.27
N ALA A 237 4.32 4.94 -1.10
CA ALA A 237 4.88 6.11 -0.42
C ALA A 237 5.36 5.78 1.01
N GLY A 238 4.58 4.95 1.73
CA GLY A 238 4.92 4.44 3.06
C GLY A 238 6.24 3.67 3.08
N LEU A 239 6.38 2.68 2.19
CA LEU A 239 7.62 1.91 2.07
C LEU A 239 8.81 2.81 1.74
N LYS A 240 8.67 3.73 0.77
CA LYS A 240 9.76 4.64 0.39
C LYS A 240 10.20 5.48 1.58
N TYR A 241 9.27 6.04 2.33
CA TYR A 241 9.55 6.80 3.54
C TYR A 241 10.34 5.97 4.56
N CYS A 242 9.91 4.74 4.84
CA CYS A 242 10.62 3.84 5.75
C CYS A 242 12.03 3.49 5.25
N LEU A 243 12.19 3.21 3.95
CA LEU A 243 13.50 2.90 3.36
C LEU A 243 14.46 4.09 3.45
N MET A 244 14.01 5.31 3.11
CA MET A 244 14.84 6.52 3.18
C MET A 244 15.24 6.85 4.62
N ARG A 245 14.27 6.84 5.54
CA ARG A 245 14.49 7.12 6.96
C ARG A 245 15.46 6.09 7.58
N THR A 246 15.26 4.80 7.29
CA THR A 246 16.14 3.74 7.77
C THR A 246 17.53 3.85 7.14
N GLN A 247 17.63 4.19 5.86
CA GLN A 247 18.92 4.39 5.18
C GLN A 247 19.73 5.48 5.88
N THR A 248 19.11 6.62 6.20
CA THR A 248 19.79 7.76 6.82
C THR A 248 20.33 7.36 8.20
N GLU A 249 19.49 6.72 9.01
CA GLU A 249 19.86 6.24 10.34
C GLU A 249 20.94 5.16 10.30
N LEU A 250 20.85 4.22 9.36
CA LEU A 250 21.89 3.22 9.14
C LEU A 250 23.22 3.88 8.74
N GLN A 251 23.18 4.89 7.88
CA GLN A 251 24.39 5.58 7.43
C GLN A 251 25.10 6.26 8.61
N ASP A 252 24.35 6.91 9.50
CA ASP A 252 24.92 7.57 10.69
C ASP A 252 25.43 6.56 11.72
N CYS A 253 24.70 5.45 11.93
CA CYS A 253 25.19 4.35 12.77
C CYS A 253 26.48 3.72 12.22
N VAL A 254 26.58 3.51 10.91
CA VAL A 254 27.79 2.95 10.29
C VAL A 254 28.96 3.94 10.35
N LYS A 255 28.72 5.25 10.20
CA LYS A 255 29.77 6.27 10.39
C LYS A 255 30.31 6.25 11.82
N ALA A 256 29.44 6.16 12.83
CA ALA A 256 29.85 6.06 14.23
C ALA A 256 30.69 4.79 14.47
N LEU A 257 30.25 3.64 13.93
CA LEU A 257 31.01 2.39 14.01
C LEU A 257 32.38 2.49 13.32
N ALA A 258 32.46 3.16 12.17
CA ALA A 258 33.72 3.39 11.45
C ALA A 258 34.69 4.30 12.22
N ALA A 259 34.16 5.26 13.00
CA ALA A 259 34.93 6.09 13.91
C ALA A 259 35.36 5.35 15.20
N GLY A 260 34.78 4.18 15.47
CA GLY A 260 35.00 3.41 16.70
C GLY A 260 34.12 3.86 17.87
N ASP A 261 33.12 4.70 17.61
CA ASP A 261 32.17 5.20 18.59
C ASP A 261 31.02 4.22 18.82
N LYS A 262 30.36 4.35 19.97
CA LYS A 262 29.13 3.61 20.25
C LYS A 262 27.95 4.37 19.62
N PRO A 263 27.13 3.71 18.78
CA PRO A 263 25.95 4.34 18.21
C PRO A 263 24.86 4.49 19.28
N ASP A 264 24.30 5.70 19.38
CA ASP A 264 23.26 6.03 20.35
C ASP A 264 21.85 5.60 19.90
N ASN A 265 21.65 5.35 18.60
CA ASN A 265 20.33 5.22 17.98
C ASN A 265 19.87 3.77 17.76
N VAL A 266 20.33 2.83 18.58
CA VAL A 266 20.01 1.39 18.41
C VAL A 266 18.53 1.09 18.62
N GLU A 267 17.88 1.76 19.58
CA GLU A 267 16.44 1.63 19.82
C GLU A 267 15.63 2.16 18.63
N THR A 268 16.01 3.32 18.09
CA THR A 268 15.43 3.94 16.91
C THR A 268 15.49 3.01 15.69
N LEU A 269 16.62 2.34 15.47
CA LEU A 269 16.75 1.34 14.41
C LEU A 269 15.89 0.09 14.64
N GLY A 270 15.66 -0.29 15.90
CA GLY A 270 14.73 -1.36 16.26
C GLY A 270 13.30 -1.04 15.81
N SER A 271 12.82 0.16 16.10
CA SER A 271 11.50 0.63 15.64
C SER A 271 11.44 0.75 14.11
N MET A 272 12.49 1.24 13.46
CA MET A 272 12.54 1.30 11.99
C MET A 272 12.54 -0.11 11.35
N LEU A 273 13.22 -1.07 11.97
CA LEU A 273 13.18 -2.46 11.52
C LEU A 273 11.77 -3.04 11.65
N GLU A 274 11.04 -2.72 12.72
CA GLU A 274 9.64 -3.09 12.87
C GLU A 274 8.77 -2.56 11.72
N GLU A 275 8.95 -1.28 11.34
CA GLU A 275 8.28 -0.67 10.19
C GLU A 275 8.59 -1.42 8.88
N LEU A 276 9.84 -1.83 8.65
CA LEU A 276 10.22 -2.60 7.47
C LEU A 276 9.62 -4.02 7.48
N LEU A 277 9.61 -4.67 8.65
CA LEU A 277 9.04 -6.00 8.83
C LEU A 277 7.52 -6.00 8.64
N PHE A 278 6.84 -4.91 8.99
CA PHE A 278 5.43 -4.71 8.67
C PHE A 278 5.18 -4.75 7.16
N PHE A 279 5.95 -4.02 6.35
CA PHE A 279 5.82 -4.11 4.89
C PHE A 279 6.17 -5.50 4.35
N CYS A 280 7.13 -6.21 4.96
CA CYS A 280 7.42 -7.60 4.59
C CYS A 280 6.21 -8.51 4.85
N ALA A 281 5.57 -8.38 6.02
CA ALA A 281 4.38 -9.15 6.36
C ALA A 281 3.20 -8.81 5.44
N PHE A 282 3.00 -7.52 5.14
CA PHE A 282 1.98 -7.05 4.21
C PHE A 282 2.16 -7.62 2.80
N TYR A 283 3.38 -7.57 2.23
CA TYR A 283 3.62 -8.13 0.90
C TYR A 283 3.53 -9.64 0.87
N ALA A 284 3.98 -10.31 1.94
CA ALA A 284 3.86 -11.76 2.06
C ALA A 284 2.38 -12.19 2.04
N LEU A 285 1.51 -11.46 2.73
CA LEU A 285 0.08 -11.75 2.78
C LEU A 285 -0.63 -11.38 1.47
N SER A 286 -0.42 -10.16 0.96
CA SER A 286 -1.11 -9.65 -0.25
C SER A 286 -0.71 -10.40 -1.53
N GLN A 287 0.53 -10.86 -1.65
CA GLN A 287 1.01 -11.60 -2.83
C GLN A 287 1.00 -13.13 -2.64
N GLY A 288 0.68 -13.62 -1.44
CA GLY A 288 0.85 -15.02 -1.09
C GLY A 288 2.31 -15.51 -1.13
N ASP A 289 3.30 -14.60 -1.07
CA ASP A 289 4.72 -14.93 -1.19
C ASP A 289 5.29 -15.40 0.15
N LYS A 290 5.30 -16.73 0.34
CA LYS A 290 5.86 -17.37 1.54
C LYS A 290 7.38 -17.21 1.69
N SER A 291 8.10 -16.76 0.65
CA SER A 291 9.56 -16.59 0.73
C SER A 291 9.96 -15.50 1.74
N LEU A 292 9.14 -14.46 1.90
CA LEU A 292 9.37 -13.39 2.87
C LEU A 292 9.23 -13.92 4.32
N TYR A 293 8.22 -14.74 4.59
CA TYR A 293 8.09 -15.42 5.88
C TYR A 293 9.28 -16.35 6.17
N GLN A 294 9.82 -17.02 5.15
CA GLN A 294 11.00 -17.86 5.32
C GLN A 294 12.27 -17.02 5.59
N LYS A 295 12.46 -15.92 4.86
CA LYS A 295 13.63 -15.03 5.00
C LYS A 295 13.67 -14.39 6.40
N PHE A 296 12.49 -14.09 6.96
CA PHE A 296 12.32 -13.41 8.26
C PHE A 296 11.66 -14.28 9.34
N LYS A 297 11.82 -15.62 9.27
CA LYS A 297 11.12 -16.58 10.13
C LYS A 297 11.21 -16.31 11.64
N ARG A 298 12.34 -15.78 12.12
CA ARG A 298 12.56 -15.52 13.56
C ARG A 298 11.64 -14.44 14.15
N TYR A 299 11.04 -13.59 13.32
CA TYR A 299 10.15 -12.52 13.75
C TYR A 299 8.68 -12.95 13.81
N ASP A 300 8.38 -14.19 13.40
CA ASP A 300 7.03 -14.74 13.43
C ASP A 300 6.02 -13.89 12.63
N LEU A 301 6.45 -13.41 11.45
CA LEU A 301 5.69 -12.49 10.61
C LEU A 301 4.34 -13.04 10.13
N ASP A 302 4.18 -14.36 10.12
CA ASP A 302 2.92 -15.04 9.80
C ASP A 302 1.85 -14.85 10.87
N ALA A 303 2.26 -14.67 12.13
CA ALA A 303 1.37 -14.36 13.25
C ALA A 303 1.38 -12.88 13.65
N ALA A 304 2.34 -12.09 13.14
CA ALA A 304 2.55 -10.70 13.55
C ALA A 304 1.41 -9.77 13.13
N LEU A 305 0.84 -9.95 11.94
CA LEU A 305 -0.25 -9.12 11.43
C LEU A 305 -1.60 -9.68 11.89
N LYS A 306 -2.26 -8.99 12.82
CA LYS A 306 -3.50 -9.42 13.48
C LYS A 306 -4.73 -9.16 12.61
N THR A 307 -4.85 -9.88 11.50
CA THR A 307 -6.00 -9.83 10.58
C THR A 307 -6.84 -11.10 10.70
N SER A 308 -8.16 -10.95 10.65
CA SER A 308 -9.11 -12.08 10.67
C SER A 308 -9.41 -12.61 9.27
N THR A 309 -9.24 -11.76 8.25
CA THR A 309 -9.59 -12.06 6.87
C THR A 309 -8.31 -12.23 6.06
N SER A 310 -8.00 -13.47 5.67
CA SER A 310 -6.90 -13.78 4.77
C SER A 310 -7.20 -13.23 3.36
N GLY A 311 -6.94 -11.95 3.11
CA GLY A 311 -6.88 -11.43 1.74
C GLY A 311 -7.34 -10.00 1.49
N VAL A 312 -8.06 -9.34 2.42
CA VAL A 312 -8.52 -7.95 2.17
C VAL A 312 -7.63 -6.97 2.93
N LEU A 313 -6.48 -6.66 2.34
CA LEU A 313 -5.61 -5.58 2.79
C LEU A 313 -5.78 -4.39 1.85
N PHE A 314 -6.09 -3.23 2.41
CA PHE A 314 -6.18 -2.00 1.63
C PHE A 314 -4.79 -1.38 1.47
N HIS A 315 -4.51 -0.85 0.29
CA HIS A 315 -3.34 -0.04 0.01
C HIS A 315 -3.72 1.06 -0.98
N LEU A 316 -2.93 2.14 -1.01
CA LEU A 316 -3.22 3.20 -1.96
C LEU A 316 -2.96 2.67 -3.38
N GLY A 317 -3.93 2.85 -4.28
CA GLY A 317 -3.87 2.38 -5.65
C GLY A 317 -4.68 1.12 -5.98
N THR A 318 -5.39 0.51 -5.01
CA THR A 318 -6.53 -0.34 -5.38
C THR A 318 -7.65 0.56 -5.93
N PRO A 319 -8.32 0.16 -7.03
CA PRO A 319 -9.44 0.92 -7.56
C PRO A 319 -10.56 1.01 -6.50
N ASP A 320 -11.27 2.13 -6.49
CA ASP A 320 -12.44 2.32 -5.62
C ASP A 320 -13.63 1.46 -6.09
N VAL A 321 -14.57 1.18 -5.17
CA VAL A 321 -15.75 0.36 -5.46
C VAL A 321 -16.54 0.91 -6.66
N GLU A 322 -16.69 2.23 -6.80
CA GLU A 322 -17.47 2.81 -7.91
C GLU A 322 -16.77 2.57 -9.25
N THR A 323 -15.44 2.74 -9.30
CA THR A 323 -14.65 2.42 -10.49
C THR A 323 -14.72 0.93 -10.83
N VAL A 324 -14.62 0.05 -9.83
CA VAL A 324 -14.76 -1.40 -10.04
C VAL A 324 -16.16 -1.74 -10.54
N ASP A 325 -17.22 -1.21 -9.93
CA ASP A 325 -18.61 -1.46 -10.31
C ASP A 325 -18.90 -0.92 -11.72
N LEU A 326 -18.35 0.24 -12.10
CA LEU A 326 -18.49 0.80 -13.44
C LEU A 326 -17.80 -0.10 -14.47
N VAL A 327 -16.57 -0.54 -14.20
CA VAL A 327 -15.83 -1.44 -15.09
C VAL A 327 -16.53 -2.79 -15.20
N LEU A 328 -17.02 -3.36 -14.09
CA LEU A 328 -17.75 -4.62 -14.07
C LEU A 328 -19.10 -4.50 -14.79
N SER A 329 -19.82 -3.39 -14.63
CA SER A 329 -21.06 -3.14 -15.35
C SER A 329 -20.80 -3.04 -16.85
N GLY A 330 -19.77 -2.29 -17.26
CA GLY A 330 -19.34 -2.22 -18.66
C GLY A 330 -18.92 -3.59 -19.21
N LEU A 331 -18.16 -4.37 -18.45
CA LEU A 331 -17.80 -5.74 -18.82
C LEU A 331 -19.03 -6.65 -18.95
N CYS A 332 -20.03 -6.50 -18.09
CA CYS A 332 -21.26 -7.28 -18.15
C CYS A 332 -22.11 -6.89 -19.38
N GLU A 333 -22.21 -5.60 -19.69
CA GLU A 333 -22.87 -5.11 -20.90
C GLU A 333 -22.16 -5.62 -22.16
N ASP A 334 -20.84 -5.51 -22.22
CA ASP A 334 -20.03 -6.01 -23.33
C ASP A 334 -20.17 -7.54 -23.49
N LEU A 335 -20.21 -8.29 -22.39
CA LEU A 335 -20.47 -9.74 -22.40
C LEU A 335 -21.88 -10.07 -22.90
N GLN A 336 -22.89 -9.28 -22.55
CA GLN A 336 -24.26 -9.47 -23.05
C GLN A 336 -24.34 -9.19 -24.56
N VAL A 337 -23.66 -8.15 -25.04
CA VAL A 337 -23.55 -7.83 -26.47
C VAL A 337 -22.85 -8.98 -27.21
N LEU A 338 -21.74 -9.48 -26.68
CA LEU A 338 -21.00 -10.60 -27.25
C LEU A 338 -21.86 -11.89 -27.28
N GLN A 339 -22.59 -12.17 -26.20
CA GLN A 339 -23.50 -13.31 -26.12
C GLN A 339 -24.63 -13.21 -27.15
N GLY A 340 -25.20 -12.01 -27.32
CA GLY A 340 -26.21 -11.75 -28.35
C GLY A 340 -25.68 -11.97 -29.76
N ALA A 341 -24.50 -11.42 -30.07
CA ALA A 341 -23.88 -11.56 -31.38
C ALA A 341 -23.47 -13.00 -31.70
N LEU A 342 -22.95 -13.74 -30.71
CA LEU A 342 -22.65 -15.18 -30.86
C LEU A 342 -23.93 -15.98 -31.13
N ARG A 343 -25.04 -15.66 -30.45
CA ARG A 343 -26.32 -16.31 -30.69
C ARG A 343 -26.85 -16.07 -32.11
N GLU A 344 -26.77 -14.83 -32.59
CA GLU A 344 -27.15 -14.49 -33.97
C GLU A 344 -26.23 -15.17 -35.01
N SER A 345 -24.94 -15.33 -34.71
CA SER A 345 -23.99 -16.04 -35.58
C SER A 345 -24.25 -17.54 -35.67
N VAL A 346 -24.75 -18.17 -34.60
CA VAL A 346 -25.15 -19.58 -34.61
C VAL A 346 -26.48 -19.78 -35.36
N GLU A 347 -27.33 -18.76 -35.37
CA GLU A 347 -28.61 -18.79 -36.09
C GLU A 347 -28.48 -18.48 -37.59
N ASN A 348 -27.35 -17.88 -38.04
CA ASN A 348 -27.05 -17.56 -39.43
C ASN A 348 -25.74 -18.22 -39.92
N ASP A 349 -25.85 -19.24 -40.78
CA ASP A 349 -24.72 -20.05 -41.31
C ASP A 349 -23.63 -19.30 -42.13
N ASP A 350 -23.80 -18.01 -42.43
CA ASP A 350 -22.87 -17.21 -43.28
C ASP A 350 -21.85 -16.36 -42.48
N ALA A 351 -21.69 -16.58 -41.17
CA ALA A 351 -21.03 -15.65 -40.24
C ALA A 351 -19.56 -15.95 -39.85
N ALA A 352 -18.76 -16.58 -40.71
CA ALA A 352 -17.37 -16.96 -40.37
C ALA A 352 -16.45 -15.77 -40.04
N ASP A 353 -16.60 -14.63 -40.74
CA ASP A 353 -15.81 -13.42 -40.49
C ASP A 353 -16.27 -12.67 -39.23
N ALA A 354 -17.57 -12.72 -38.89
CA ALA A 354 -18.11 -12.12 -37.67
C ALA A 354 -17.64 -12.86 -36.41
N PHE A 355 -17.52 -14.18 -36.48
CA PHE A 355 -17.04 -15.00 -35.37
C PHE A 355 -15.59 -14.65 -34.96
N ALA A 356 -14.73 -14.31 -35.93
CA ALA A 356 -13.36 -13.89 -35.67
C ALA A 356 -13.26 -12.52 -34.98
N GLU A 357 -14.12 -11.56 -35.34
CA GLU A 357 -14.21 -10.27 -34.64
C GLU A 357 -14.72 -10.44 -33.20
N HIS A 358 -15.69 -11.35 -32.99
CA HIS A 358 -16.21 -11.66 -31.66
C HIS A 358 -15.18 -12.37 -30.78
N GLN A 359 -14.37 -13.30 -31.30
CA GLN A 359 -13.23 -13.86 -30.56
C GLN A 359 -12.21 -12.77 -30.15
N GLN A 360 -11.98 -11.77 -31.00
CA GLN A 360 -11.07 -10.66 -30.69
C GLN A 360 -11.64 -9.74 -29.59
N GLN A 361 -12.95 -9.50 -29.58
CA GLN A 361 -13.64 -8.79 -28.48
C GLN A 361 -13.56 -9.59 -27.17
N ALA A 362 -13.78 -10.90 -27.20
CA ALA A 362 -13.65 -11.76 -26.01
C ALA A 362 -12.22 -11.74 -25.43
N ALA A 363 -11.18 -11.75 -26.28
CA ALA A 363 -9.79 -11.66 -25.84
C ALA A 363 -9.45 -10.33 -25.16
N ARG A 364 -10.03 -9.21 -25.65
CA ARG A 364 -9.88 -7.89 -25.02
C ARG A 364 -10.58 -7.84 -23.66
N LEU A 365 -11.80 -8.37 -23.57
CA LEU A 365 -12.55 -8.43 -22.31
C LEU A 365 -11.85 -9.30 -21.26
N TYR A 366 -11.29 -10.43 -21.66
CA TYR A 366 -10.46 -11.26 -20.79
C TYR A 366 -9.23 -10.52 -20.25
N TYR A 367 -8.53 -9.78 -21.12
CA TYR A 367 -7.37 -8.98 -20.72
C TYR A 367 -7.75 -7.88 -19.71
N THR A 368 -8.88 -7.21 -19.92
CA THR A 368 -9.40 -6.18 -19.01
C THR A 368 -9.82 -6.78 -17.66
N ALA A 369 -10.52 -7.91 -17.64
CA ALA A 369 -10.87 -8.63 -16.40
C ALA A 369 -9.62 -9.09 -15.62
N ARG A 370 -8.56 -9.48 -16.35
CA ARG A 370 -7.26 -9.83 -15.76
C ARG A 370 -6.52 -8.61 -15.18
N MET A 371 -6.58 -7.46 -15.84
CA MET A 371 -6.03 -6.20 -15.29
C MET A 371 -6.78 -5.76 -14.01
N ALA A 372 -8.07 -6.07 -13.90
CA ALA A 372 -8.89 -5.82 -12.73
C ALA A 372 -8.77 -6.89 -11.61
N GLN A 373 -7.88 -7.89 -11.76
CA GLN A 373 -7.61 -8.94 -10.76
C GLN A 373 -8.81 -9.80 -10.33
N HIS A 374 -9.84 -9.95 -11.20
CA HIS A 374 -11.00 -10.80 -10.91
C HIS A 374 -10.82 -12.21 -11.48
N GLU A 375 -10.24 -13.12 -10.68
CA GLU A 375 -9.96 -14.51 -11.07
C GLU A 375 -11.23 -15.35 -11.31
N GLU A 376 -12.36 -15.00 -10.69
CA GLU A 376 -13.62 -15.75 -10.80
C GLU A 376 -14.24 -15.75 -12.21
N LEU A 377 -13.88 -14.78 -13.06
CA LEU A 377 -14.41 -14.66 -14.42
C LEU A 377 -13.62 -15.44 -15.47
N TYR A 378 -12.42 -15.92 -15.13
CA TYR A 378 -11.52 -16.59 -16.08
C TYR A 378 -12.10 -17.86 -16.74
N PRO A 379 -12.84 -18.75 -16.03
CA PRO A 379 -13.41 -19.94 -16.65
C PRO A 379 -14.42 -19.64 -17.76
N THR A 380 -15.17 -18.55 -17.63
CA THR A 380 -16.19 -18.13 -18.62
C THR A 380 -15.55 -17.66 -19.92
N PHE A 381 -14.43 -16.95 -19.83
CA PHE A 381 -13.70 -16.46 -21.00
C PHE A 381 -12.90 -17.56 -21.70
N ASP A 382 -12.35 -18.53 -20.97
CA ASP A 382 -11.61 -19.66 -21.55
C ASP A 382 -12.51 -20.53 -22.45
N VAL A 383 -13.79 -20.69 -22.09
CA VAL A 383 -14.78 -21.41 -22.92
C VAL A 383 -15.04 -20.69 -24.25
N ILE A 384 -15.06 -19.36 -24.24
CA ILE A 384 -15.32 -18.53 -25.43
C ILE A 384 -14.08 -18.45 -26.34
N LEU A 385 -12.87 -18.51 -25.76
CA LEU A 385 -11.60 -18.43 -26.51
C LEU A 385 -11.16 -19.78 -27.11
N GLN A 386 -11.74 -20.90 -26.67
CA GLN A 386 -11.43 -22.25 -27.17
C GLN A 386 -12.46 -22.81 -28.17
N GLY A 387 -13.63 -22.17 -28.30
CA GLY A 387 -14.63 -22.46 -29.33
C GLY A 387 -14.39 -21.64 -30.58
#